data_AF-A0A5C8SHF7-F1
#
_entry.id   AF-A0A5C8SHF7-F1
#
_cell.length_a   1.000
_cell.length_b   1.000
_cell.length_c   1.000
_cell.angle_alpha   90.00
_cell.angle_beta   90.00
_cell.angle_gamma   90.00
#
_symmetry.space_group_name_H-M   'P 1'
#
loop_
_entity.id
_entity.type
_entity.pdbx_description
1 polymer ?
#
loop_
_entity_poly.entity_id
_entity_poly.type
_entity_poly.pdbx_seq_one_letter_code
_entity_poly.pdbx_strand_id
1 'polypeptide(L)' 'MTIEPTEFDMIALARRGLQAHLDEAIAEDEFASRFAMVDKRGELTGESMLAYRTAAEAIRVARDRLARFNLLYPERAAA' A
#
# COMPACT_ATOMS: atom_id res chain seq x y z
N MET A 1 -0.08 -35.78 -9.74
CA MET A 1 1.18 -35.34 -9.10
C MET A 1 0.91 -33.95 -8.55
N THR A 2 0.78 -33.83 -7.23
CA THR A 2 0.51 -32.56 -6.54
C THR A 2 1.85 -31.94 -6.19
N ILE A 3 2.11 -30.72 -6.65
CA ILE A 3 3.29 -29.96 -6.25
C ILE A 3 2.86 -29.11 -5.07
N GLU A 4 3.41 -29.39 -3.89
CA GLU A 4 3.18 -28.57 -2.70
C GLU A 4 3.94 -27.24 -2.85
N PRO A 5 3.35 -26.09 -2.45
CA PRO A 5 4.03 -24.81 -2.49
C PRO A 5 5.31 -24.86 -1.65
N THR A 6 6.40 -24.34 -2.20
CA THR A 6 7.64 -24.18 -1.44
C THR A 6 7.55 -22.96 -0.52
N GLU A 7 8.42 -22.90 0.49
CA GLU A 7 8.57 -21.69 1.32
C GLU A 7 8.84 -20.45 0.47
N PHE A 8 9.60 -20.61 -0.62
CA PHE A 8 9.91 -19.52 -1.54
C PHE A 8 8.66 -19.01 -2.27
N ASP A 9 7.77 -19.91 -2.67
CA ASP A 9 6.48 -19.56 -3.29
C ASP A 9 5.59 -18.79 -2.30
N MET A 10 5.59 -19.20 -1.03
CA MET A 10 4.84 -18.54 0.03
C MET A 10 5.38 -17.13 0.33
N ILE A 11 6.71 -16.97 0.38
CA ILE A 11 7.36 -15.65 0.54
C ILE A 11 7.04 -14.73 -0.65
N ALA A 12 7.10 -15.26 -1.87
CA ALA A 12 6.78 -14.51 -3.08
C ALA A 12 5.30 -14.11 -3.15
N LEU A 13 4.39 -14.96 -2.65
CA LEU A 13 2.98 -14.65 -2.53
C LEU A 13 2.73 -13.57 -1.47
N ALA A 14 3.35 -13.68 -0.29
CA ALA A 14 3.23 -12.70 0.77
C ALA A 14 3.74 -11.32 0.35
N ARG A 15 4.89 -11.26 -0.36
CA ARG A 15 5.42 -10.03 -0.94
C ARG A 15 4.43 -9.39 -1.90
N ARG A 16 3.85 -10.17 -2.83
CA ARG A 16 2.84 -9.68 -3.77
C ARG A 16 1.60 -9.17 -3.06
N GLY A 17 1.15 -9.83 -1.99
CA GLY A 17 0.05 -9.33 -1.17
C GLY A 17 0.36 -8.00 -0.48
N LEU A 18 1.56 -7.84 0.07
CA LEU A 18 2.00 -6.57 0.68
C LEU A 18 2.14 -5.46 -0.35
N GLN A 19 2.63 -5.76 -1.55
CA GLN A 19 2.68 -4.81 -2.66
C GLN A 19 1.28 -4.40 -3.08
N ALA A 20 0.35 -5.35 -3.24
CA ALA A 20 -1.04 -5.05 -3.58
C ALA A 20 -1.72 -4.13 -2.55
N HIS A 21 -1.46 -4.33 -1.25
CA HIS A 21 -1.94 -3.42 -0.20
C HIS A 21 -1.35 -2.02 -0.30
N LEU A 22 -0.08 -1.89 -0.69
CA LEU A 22 0.52 -0.57 -0.94
C LEU A 22 -0.12 0.09 -2.16
N ASP A 23 -0.31 -0.66 -3.24
CA ASP A 23 -0.92 -0.17 -4.48
C ASP A 23 -2.37 0.28 -4.25
N GLU A 24 -3.14 -0.47 -3.45
CA GLU A 24 -4.50 -0.12 -3.02
C GLU A 24 -4.52 1.21 -2.24
N ALA A 25 -3.63 1.37 -1.25
CA ALA A 25 -3.55 2.60 -0.48
C ALA A 25 -3.15 3.82 -1.33
N ILE A 26 -2.27 3.63 -2.33
CA ILE A 26 -1.93 4.67 -3.30
C ILE A 26 -3.14 5.03 -4.17
N ALA A 27 -3.87 4.05 -4.65
CA ALA A 27 -5.07 4.28 -5.46
C ALA A 27 -6.15 5.04 -4.68
N GLU A 28 -6.31 4.75 -3.37
CA GLU A 28 -7.21 5.49 -2.49
C GLU A 28 -6.79 6.96 -2.31
N ASP A 29 -5.49 7.24 -2.17
CA ASP A 29 -4.97 8.62 -2.07
C ASP A 29 -5.18 9.40 -3.37
N GLU A 30 -4.94 8.75 -4.52
CA GLU A 30 -5.22 9.33 -5.84
C GLU A 30 -6.71 9.62 -6.02
N PHE A 31 -7.58 8.70 -5.59
CA PHE A 31 -9.02 8.89 -5.62
C PHE A 31 -9.45 10.04 -4.70
N ALA A 32 -9.00 10.05 -3.44
CA ALA A 32 -9.30 11.10 -2.47
C ALA A 32 -8.83 12.48 -2.98
N SER A 33 -7.64 12.56 -3.57
CA SER A 33 -7.10 13.79 -4.17
C SER A 33 -7.92 14.25 -5.37
N ARG A 34 -8.33 13.33 -6.26
CA ARG A 34 -9.10 13.66 -7.46
C ARG A 34 -10.51 14.15 -7.15
N PHE A 35 -11.14 13.61 -6.11
CA PHE A 35 -12.51 13.95 -5.71
C PHE A 35 -12.56 14.86 -4.48
N ALA A 36 -11.44 15.51 -4.16
CA ALA A 36 -11.35 16.46 -3.07
C ALA A 36 -12.32 17.63 -3.28
N MET A 37 -13.14 17.90 -2.27
CA MET A 37 -14.04 19.04 -2.25
C MET A 37 -13.39 20.20 -1.52
N VAL A 38 -13.63 21.40 -2.03
CA VAL A 38 -13.26 22.65 -1.37
C VAL A 38 -14.50 23.38 -0.86
N ASP A 39 -14.35 24.07 0.25
CA ASP A 39 -15.38 24.90 0.86
C ASP A 39 -15.48 26.27 0.14
N LYS A 40 -16.33 27.16 0.67
CA LYS A 40 -16.54 28.50 0.11
C LYS A 40 -15.31 29.42 0.22
N ARG A 41 -14.32 29.05 1.04
CA ARG A 41 -13.05 29.78 1.21
C ARG A 41 -11.96 29.22 0.29
N GLY A 42 -12.26 28.16 -0.46
CA GLY A 42 -11.30 27.46 -1.30
C GLY A 42 -10.40 26.50 -0.51
N GLU A 43 -10.72 26.21 0.76
CA GLU A 43 -9.99 25.25 1.59
C GLU A 43 -10.61 23.86 1.45
N LEU A 44 -9.82 22.80 1.62
CA LEU A 44 -10.37 21.44 1.63
C LEU A 44 -11.43 21.29 2.72
N THR A 45 -12.54 20.63 2.39
CA THR A 45 -13.55 20.29 3.41
C THR A 45 -12.96 19.37 4.47
N GLY A 46 -13.57 19.33 5.65
CA GLY A 46 -13.15 18.43 6.72
C GLY A 46 -13.16 16.96 6.29
N GLU A 47 -14.11 16.56 5.46
CA GLU A 47 -14.21 15.22 4.89
C GLU A 47 -13.05 14.91 3.94
N SER A 48 -12.74 15.82 3.02
CA SER A 48 -11.61 15.64 2.09
C SER A 48 -10.25 15.66 2.81
N MET A 49 -10.11 16.51 3.84
CA MET A 49 -8.94 16.49 4.72
C MET A 49 -8.78 15.17 5.48
N LEU A 50 -9.89 14.61 5.98
CA LEU A 50 -9.87 13.33 6.68
C LEU A 50 -9.53 12.17 5.72
N ALA A 51 -10.10 12.17 4.51
CA ALA A 51 -9.81 11.18 3.49
C ALA A 51 -8.33 11.20 3.12
N TYR A 52 -7.76 12.38 2.86
CA TYR A 52 -6.34 12.56 2.56
C TYR A 52 -5.44 12.04 3.68
N ARG A 53 -5.73 12.41 4.94
CA ARG A 53 -4.94 11.94 6.10
C ARG A 53 -5.01 10.43 6.28
N THR A 54 -6.19 9.85 6.06
CA THR A 54 -6.40 8.40 6.17
C THR A 54 -5.58 7.66 5.10
N ALA A 55 -5.65 8.12 3.84
CA ALA A 55 -4.93 7.51 2.74
C ALA A 55 -3.40 7.64 2.91
N ALA A 56 -2.93 8.84 3.30
CA ALA A 56 -1.50 9.07 3.57
C ALA A 56 -0.96 8.15 4.67
N GLU A 57 -1.73 7.95 5.75
CA GLU A 57 -1.35 7.03 6.84
C GLU A 57 -1.36 5.58 6.37
N ALA A 58 -2.35 5.16 5.57
CA ALA A 58 -2.41 3.81 5.00
C ALA A 58 -1.18 3.51 4.12
N ILE A 59 -0.78 4.45 3.25
CA ILE A 59 0.44 4.35 2.43
C ILE A 59 1.67 4.19 3.33
N ARG A 60 1.79 5.03 4.37
CA ARG A 60 2.94 4.99 5.29
C ARG A 60 3.06 3.63 5.97
N VAL A 61 1.94 3.10 6.48
CA VAL A 61 1.89 1.79 7.14
C VAL A 61 2.19 0.65 6.16
N ALA A 62 1.62 0.69 4.95
CA ALA A 62 1.87 -0.33 3.93
C ALA A 62 3.34 -0.34 3.49
N ARG A 63 3.95 0.84 3.27
CA ARG A 63 5.38 0.98 2.97
C ARG A 63 6.26 0.42 4.08
N ASP A 64 5.99 0.75 5.34
CA ASP A 64 6.75 0.25 6.49
C ASP A 64 6.66 -1.29 6.59
N ARG A 65 5.46 -1.86 6.41
CA ARG A 65 5.27 -3.32 6.42
C ARG A 65 6.05 -4.01 5.31
N LEU A 66 5.96 -3.49 4.07
CA LEU A 66 6.69 -4.04 2.94
C LEU A 66 8.21 -3.91 3.14
N ALA A 67 8.69 -2.77 3.64
CA ALA A 67 10.11 -2.56 3.93
C ALA A 67 10.64 -3.55 4.98
N ARG A 68 9.90 -3.74 6.08
CA ARG A 68 10.25 -4.73 7.12
C ARG A 68 10.24 -6.16 6.58
N PHE A 69 9.26 -6.50 5.74
CA PHE A 69 9.21 -7.81 5.10
C PHE A 69 10.43 -8.04 4.19
N ASN A 70 10.80 -7.03 3.39
CA ASN A 70 11.95 -7.09 2.50
C ASN A 70 13.28 -7.18 3.25
N LEU A 71 13.37 -6.60 4.44
CA LEU A 71 14.54 -6.74 5.31
C LEU A 71 14.70 -8.18 5.82
N LEU A 72 13.61 -8.84 6.20
CA LEU A 72 13.62 -10.21 6.70
C LEU A 72 13.77 -11.25 5.59
N TYR A 73 13.20 -10.97 4.42
CA TYR A 73 13.20 -11.84 3.26
C TYR A 73 13.69 -11.04 2.05
N PRO A 74 15.01 -10.82 1.91
CA PRO A 74 15.53 -10.10 0.76
C PRO A 74 15.26 -10.87 -0.54
N GLU A 75 14.98 -10.16 -1.63
CA GLU A 75 14.99 -10.78 -2.94
C GLU A 75 16.38 -11.35 -3.22
N ARG A 76 16.45 -12.62 -3.57
CA ARG A 76 17.72 -13.20 -4.04
C ARG A 76 18.06 -12.48 -5.35
N ALA A 77 19.19 -11.79 -5.38
CA ALA A 77 19.76 -11.34 -6.65
C ALA A 77 19.85 -12.56 -7.56
N ALA A 78 19.26 -12.48 -8.76
CA ALA A 78 19.37 -13.53 -9.75
C ALA A 78 20.86 -13.80 -10.00
N ALA A 79 21.31 -15.00 -9.63
CA ALA A 79 22.67 -15.47 -9.84
C ALA A 79 22.86 -15.93 -11.28
#